data_AF-A0A656Z583-F1
#
_entry.id   AF-A0A656Z583-F1
#
_cell.length_a   1.000
_cell.length_b   1.000
_cell.length_c   1.000
_cell.angle_alpha   90.00
_cell.angle_beta   90.00
_cell.angle_gamma   90.00
#
_symmetry.space_group_name_H-M   'P 1'
#
loop_
_entity.id
_entity.type
_entity.pdbx_description
1 polymer ?
#
loop_
_entity_poly.entity_id
_entity_poly.type
_entity_poly.pdbx_seq_one_letter_code
_entity_poly.pdbx_strand_id
1 'polypeptide(L)'
;FAKTLPGGQRIAHGTMIFAIGVGLTATLINPVAFSYGYDRLRFVRPVHIGDTIRTRVTISAKEDDPKRTNLGRVTERCEVLNQRDEVVLACDHILLVERKA
;
A
#
# COMPACT_ATOMS: atom_id res chain seq x y z
N PHE A 1 21.55 20.80 -7.04
CA PHE A 1 20.09 20.79 -7.25
C PHE A 1 19.33 20.53 -5.94
N ALA A 2 19.27 19.31 -5.39
CA ALA A 2 18.37 19.00 -4.26
C ALA A 2 18.46 19.92 -3.02
N LYS A 3 19.63 20.52 -2.74
CA LYS A 3 19.81 21.54 -1.68
C LYS A 3 18.93 22.79 -1.87
N THR A 4 18.46 23.08 -3.08
CA THR A 4 17.61 24.23 -3.40
C THR A 4 16.11 23.92 -3.32
N LEU A 5 15.73 22.66 -3.09
CA LEU A 5 14.32 22.28 -2.94
C LEU A 5 13.83 22.62 -1.52
N PRO A 6 12.52 22.85 -1.31
CA PRO A 6 11.95 22.84 0.03
C PRO A 6 12.31 21.53 0.76
N GLY A 7 12.95 21.63 1.94
CA GLY A 7 13.50 20.50 2.69
C GLY A 7 14.99 20.22 2.47
N GLY A 8 15.61 20.81 1.45
CA GLY A 8 17.07 20.89 1.29
C GLY A 8 17.80 19.58 0.97
N GLN A 9 17.08 18.52 0.58
CA GLN A 9 17.65 17.19 0.37
C GLN A 9 16.92 16.38 -0.71
N ARG A 10 17.49 15.22 -1.08
CA ARG A 10 16.86 14.30 -2.04
C ARG A 10 15.67 13.60 -1.39
N ILE A 11 14.63 13.38 -2.18
CA ILE A 11 13.45 12.62 -1.79
C ILE A 11 13.38 11.30 -2.57
N ALA A 12 12.85 10.27 -1.92
CA ALA A 12 12.55 9.00 -2.56
C ALA A 12 11.49 9.17 -3.66
N HIS A 13 11.62 8.39 -4.74
CA HIS A 13 10.56 8.30 -5.74
C HIS A 13 9.31 7.68 -5.12
N GLY A 14 8.13 8.22 -5.43
CA GLY A 14 6.87 7.68 -4.93
C GLY A 14 6.66 6.20 -5.30
N THR A 15 7.05 5.81 -6.51
CA THR A 15 7.02 4.41 -6.96
C THR A 15 7.92 3.49 -6.14
N MET A 16 9.07 3.98 -5.65
CA MET A 16 9.96 3.21 -4.77
C MET A 16 9.30 2.96 -3.41
N ILE A 17 8.68 4.00 -2.81
CA ILE A 17 7.97 3.85 -1.53
C ILE A 17 6.75 2.95 -1.68
N PHE A 18 6.05 3.03 -2.81
CA PHE A 18 4.95 2.11 -3.11
C PHE A 18 5.43 0.67 -3.23
N ALA A 19 6.45 0.40 -4.04
CA ALA A 19 6.95 -0.95 -4.27
C ALA A 19 7.51 -1.59 -2.99
N ILE A 20 8.32 -0.87 -2.21
CA ILE A 20 8.86 -1.38 -0.94
C ILE A 20 7.74 -1.50 0.11
N GLY A 21 6.85 -0.50 0.21
CA GLY A 21 5.73 -0.52 1.16
C GLY A 21 4.80 -1.71 0.96
N VAL A 22 4.45 -2.03 -0.29
CA VAL A 22 3.72 -3.27 -0.64
C VAL A 22 4.59 -4.50 -0.40
N GLY A 23 5.86 -4.49 -0.79
CA GLY A 23 6.77 -5.62 -0.60
C GLY A 23 6.93 -6.04 0.87
N LEU A 24 6.87 -5.09 1.81
CA LEU A 24 6.91 -5.37 3.26
C LEU A 24 5.72 -6.21 3.76
N THR A 25 4.60 -6.23 3.03
CA THR A 25 3.41 -7.03 3.40
C THR A 25 3.48 -8.46 2.86
N ALA A 26 4.39 -8.74 1.93
CA ALA A 26 4.50 -10.02 1.21
C ALA A 26 5.22 -11.11 2.02
N THR A 27 4.91 -11.23 3.33
CA THR A 27 5.48 -12.26 4.21
C THR A 27 4.62 -13.53 4.26
N LEU A 28 3.31 -13.39 4.07
CA LEU A 28 2.36 -14.50 4.05
C LEU A 28 1.58 -14.46 2.73
N ILE A 29 1.65 -15.58 2.00
CA ILE A 29 0.94 -15.71 0.72
C ILE A 29 -0.44 -16.29 0.99
N ASN A 30 -1.48 -15.60 0.51
CA ASN A 30 -2.83 -16.15 0.44
C ASN A 30 -3.04 -16.78 -0.96
N PRO A 31 -3.07 -18.12 -1.09
CA PRO A 31 -3.13 -18.78 -2.39
C PRO A 31 -4.47 -18.59 -3.12
N VAL A 32 -5.53 -18.19 -2.41
CA VAL A 32 -6.86 -17.95 -2.98
C VAL A 32 -7.18 -16.46 -3.15
N ALA A 33 -6.17 -15.60 -3.07
CA ALA A 33 -6.30 -14.17 -3.32
C ALA A 33 -5.53 -13.76 -4.59
N PHE A 34 -6.19 -12.96 -5.42
CA PHE A 34 -5.62 -12.34 -6.61
C PHE A 34 -5.54 -10.82 -6.44
N SER A 35 -4.36 -10.26 -6.65
CA SER A 35 -4.14 -8.80 -6.62
C SER A 35 -4.74 -8.13 -7.85
N TYR A 36 -5.93 -7.54 -7.70
CA TYR A 36 -6.66 -6.91 -8.81
C TYR A 36 -6.11 -5.53 -9.18
N GLY A 37 -5.72 -4.74 -8.18
CA GLY A 37 -5.23 -3.39 -8.41
C GLY A 37 -5.20 -2.56 -7.15
N TYR A 38 -4.93 -1.26 -7.32
CA TYR A 38 -4.86 -0.31 -6.22
C TYR A 38 -5.67 0.93 -6.52
N ASP A 39 -6.47 1.36 -5.55
CA ASP A 39 -7.21 2.62 -5.59
C ASP A 39 -6.63 3.64 -4.60
N ARG A 40 -7.00 4.91 -4.81
CA ARG A 40 -6.71 6.04 -3.91
C ARG A 40 -5.23 6.13 -3.45
N LEU A 41 -4.28 5.82 -4.35
CA LEU A 41 -2.84 6.00 -4.08
C LEU A 41 -2.52 7.48 -3.83
N ARG A 42 -1.91 7.79 -2.68
CA ARG A 42 -1.51 9.14 -2.29
C ARG A 42 -0.10 9.14 -1.70
N PHE A 43 0.74 10.05 -2.19
CA PHE A 43 2.03 10.39 -1.58
C PHE A 43 1.80 11.49 -0.55
N VAL A 44 1.65 11.09 0.71
CA VAL A 44 1.21 11.97 1.80
C VAL A 44 2.37 12.86 2.30
N ARG A 45 3.58 12.29 2.39
CA ARG A 45 4.80 13.00 2.83
C ARG A 45 6.02 12.49 2.06
N PRO A 46 7.05 13.33 1.86
CA PRO A 46 8.32 12.86 1.30
C PRO A 46 9.01 11.89 2.26
N VAL A 47 9.73 10.93 1.70
CA VAL A 47 10.62 10.01 2.43
C VAL A 47 12.06 10.36 2.07
N HIS A 48 12.92 10.46 3.07
CA HIS A 48 14.33 10.83 2.91
C HIS A 48 15.27 9.64 3.10
N ILE A 49 16.51 9.79 2.66
CA ILE A 49 17.56 8.80 2.91
C ILE A 49 17.77 8.69 4.43
N GLY A 50 17.69 7.47 4.97
CA GLY A 50 17.80 7.18 6.40
C GLY A 50 16.45 7.08 7.13
N ASP A 51 15.33 7.46 6.51
CA ASP A 51 14.01 7.17 7.07
C ASP A 51 13.77 5.65 7.07
N THR A 52 13.17 5.16 8.15
CA THR A 52 12.76 3.74 8.27
C THR A 52 11.27 3.67 8.05
N ILE A 53 10.83 2.74 7.19
CA ILE A 53 9.41 2.57 6.88
C ILE A 53 8.88 1.21 7.33
N ARG A 54 7.59 1.19 7.68
CA ARG A 54 6.81 0.01 8.02
C ARG A 54 5.40 0.17 7.44
N THR A 55 4.75 -0.93 7.09
CA THR A 55 3.41 -0.90 6.48
C THR A 55 2.37 -1.41 7.47
N ARG A 56 1.32 -0.62 7.71
CA ARG A 56 0.10 -1.07 8.39
C ARG A 56 -0.90 -1.50 7.32
N VAL A 57 -1.45 -2.71 7.47
CA VAL A 57 -2.51 -3.24 6.62
C VAL A 57 -3.77 -3.39 7.45
N THR A 58 -4.88 -2.85 6.94
CA THR A 58 -6.20 -2.97 7.59
C THR A 58 -7.21 -3.50 6.58
N ILE A 59 -7.91 -4.59 6.90
CA ILE A 59 -9.07 -5.01 6.10
C ILE A 59 -10.17 -3.97 6.28
N SER A 60 -10.42 -3.15 5.26
CA SER A 60 -11.24 -1.95 5.37
C SER A 60 -12.62 -2.09 4.74
N ALA A 61 -12.79 -2.99 3.76
CA ALA A 61 -14.07 -3.26 3.12
C ALA A 61 -14.14 -4.70 2.58
N LYS A 62 -15.37 -5.18 2.42
CA LYS A 62 -15.71 -6.44 1.78
C LYS A 62 -16.96 -6.25 0.93
N GLU A 63 -16.91 -6.68 -0.32
CA GLU A 63 -17.99 -6.53 -1.28
C GLU A 63 -18.13 -7.78 -2.15
N ASP A 64 -19.29 -7.99 -2.75
CA ASP A 64 -19.45 -9.03 -3.77
C ASP A 64 -18.73 -8.60 -5.06
N ASP A 65 -18.09 -9.54 -5.77
CA ASP A 65 -17.59 -9.22 -7.10
C ASP A 65 -18.75 -9.24 -8.11
N PRO A 66 -19.02 -8.14 -8.84
CA PRO A 66 -20.18 -8.05 -9.71
C PRO A 66 -20.11 -8.97 -10.92
N LYS A 67 -18.93 -9.54 -11.24
CA LYS A 67 -18.72 -10.39 -12.40
C LYS A 67 -18.59 -11.87 -12.04
N ARG A 68 -18.28 -12.20 -10.78
CA ARG A 68 -17.86 -13.54 -10.36
C ARG A 68 -18.47 -13.90 -9.00
N THR A 69 -19.52 -14.70 -9.01
CA THR A 69 -20.25 -15.11 -7.80
C THR A 69 -19.44 -15.97 -6.84
N ASN A 70 -18.43 -16.68 -7.35
CA ASN A 70 -17.50 -17.49 -6.54
C ASN A 70 -16.40 -16.66 -5.87
N LEU A 71 -16.28 -15.37 -6.16
CA LEU A 71 -15.29 -14.47 -5.56
C LEU A 71 -15.97 -13.37 -4.72
N GLY A 72 -15.20 -12.78 -3.81
CA GLY A 72 -15.52 -11.51 -3.15
C GLY A 72 -14.36 -10.52 -3.35
N ARG A 73 -14.66 -9.23 -3.30
CA ARG A 73 -13.67 -8.17 -3.20
C ARG A 73 -13.35 -7.90 -1.75
N VAL A 74 -12.06 -7.88 -1.42
CA VAL A 74 -11.56 -7.46 -0.12
C VAL A 74 -10.63 -6.27 -0.34
N THR A 75 -10.89 -5.18 0.37
CA THR A 75 -10.01 -4.02 0.34
C THR A 75 -9.08 -4.04 1.54
N GLU A 76 -7.79 -4.05 1.27
CA GLU A 76 -6.75 -3.86 2.27
C GLU A 76 -6.26 -2.42 2.19
N ARG A 77 -6.57 -1.63 3.22
CA ARG A 77 -6.01 -0.28 3.38
C ARG A 77 -4.54 -0.42 3.79
N CYS A 78 -3.64 -0.01 2.91
CA CYS A 78 -2.20 0.00 3.14
C CYS A 78 -1.76 1.41 3.49
N GLU A 79 -1.18 1.58 4.67
CA GLU A 79 -0.56 2.82 5.12
C GLU A 79 0.92 2.57 5.38
N VAL A 80 1.79 3.23 4.62
CA VAL A 80 3.23 3.23 4.88
C VAL A 80 3.51 4.34 5.87
N LEU A 81 4.13 3.99 6.98
CA LEU A 81 4.52 4.89 8.07
C LEU A 81 6.03 5.01 8.15
N ASN A 82 6.52 6.19 8.53
CA ASN A 82 7.93 6.39 8.86
C ASN A 82 8.21 6.10 10.36
N GLN A 83 9.46 6.32 10.79
CA GLN A 83 9.92 6.13 12.16
C GLN A 83 9.29 7.09 13.20
N ARG A 84 8.50 8.07 12.76
CA ARG A 84 7.76 9.01 13.60
C ARG A 84 6.25 8.72 13.60
N ASP A 85 5.85 7.55 13.09
CA ASP A 85 4.45 7.13 12.92
C ASP A 85 3.61 8.06 12.03
N GLU A 86 4.26 8.82 11.15
CA GLU A 86 3.55 9.64 10.17
C GLU A 86 3.28 8.82 8.90
N VAL A 87 2.05 8.89 8.39
CA VAL A 87 1.73 8.29 7.08
C VAL A 87 2.46 9.05 5.99
N VAL A 88 3.28 8.33 5.22
CA VAL A 88 4.04 8.86 4.07
C VAL A 88 3.42 8.43 2.74
N LEU A 89 2.75 7.29 2.69
CA LEU A 89 2.00 6.80 1.53
C LEU A 89 0.76 6.06 2.01
N ALA A 90 -0.34 6.20 1.28
CA ALA A 90 -1.50 5.36 1.48
C ALA A 90 -2.11 4.91 0.15
N CYS A 91 -2.64 3.69 0.11
CA CYS A 91 -3.43 3.16 -0.99
C CYS A 91 -4.40 2.10 -0.48
N ASP A 92 -5.35 1.74 -1.33
CA ASP A 92 -6.26 0.63 -1.09
C ASP A 92 -5.92 -0.49 -2.06
N HIS A 93 -5.44 -1.60 -1.53
CA HIS A 93 -5.17 -2.79 -2.32
C HIS A 93 -6.46 -3.58 -2.46
N ILE A 94 -6.89 -3.79 -3.70
CA ILE A 94 -8.10 -4.54 -4.02
C ILE A 94 -7.70 -5.97 -4.34
N LEU A 95 -8.16 -6.90 -3.50
CA LEU A 95 -8.00 -8.33 -3.68
C LEU A 95 -9.31 -8.94 -4.16
N LEU A 96 -9.24 -9.85 -5.13
CA LEU A 96 -10.30 -10.81 -5.40
C LEU A 96 -9.98 -12.08 -4.62
N VAL A 97 -10.89 -12.53 -3.76
CA VAL A 97 -10.68 -13.67 -2.86
C VAL A 97 -11.77 -14.71 -3.08
N GLU A 98 -11.40 -15.98 -3.19
CA GLU A 98 -12.37 -17.07 -3.34
C GLU A 98 -13.28 -17.23 -2.11
N ARG A 99 -14.56 -17.50 -2.35
CA ARG A 99 -15.50 -17.88 -1.30
C ARG A 99 -15.30 -19.34 -0.92
N LYS A 100 -15.57 -19.66 0.35
CA LYS A 100 -15.64 -21.06 0.78
C LYS A 100 -16.85 -21.73 0.14
N ALA A 101 -16.68 -22.99 -0.26
CA ALA A 101 -17.76 -23.87 -0.71
C ALA A 101 -18.73 -24.19 0.43
#